data_AF-A0A433WRA1-F1
#
_entry.id   AF-A0A433WRA1-F1
#
_cell.length_a   1.000
_cell.length_b   1.000
_cell.length_c   1.000
_cell.angle_alpha   90.00
_cell.angle_beta   90.00
_cell.angle_gamma   90.00
#
_symmetry.space_group_name_H-M   'P 1'
#
loop_
_entity.id
_entity.type
_entity.pdbx_description
1 polymer ?
#
loop_
_entity_poly.entity_id
_entity_poly.type
_entity_poly.pdbx_seq_one_letter_code
_entity_poly.pdbx_strand_id
1 'polypeptide(L)' 'MPEQIPPQSQAHQPGVEKAMRPLATHIRESYRGSGKLSGKKAIVSGGDSGIGRSAALHFAREGADVAILY' A
#
# COMPACT_ATOMS: atom_id res chain seq x y z
N MET A 1 5.70 -18.28 -7.98
CA MET A 1 5.53 -17.83 -9.38
C MET A 1 4.70 -16.55 -9.32
N PRO A 2 5.03 -15.47 -10.04
CA PRO A 2 4.10 -14.35 -10.13
C PRO A 2 2.77 -14.88 -10.69
N GLU A 3 1.65 -14.50 -10.09
CA GLU A 3 0.34 -14.77 -10.67
C GLU A 3 0.31 -14.18 -12.09
N GLN A 4 -0.27 -14.94 -13.02
CA GLN A 4 -0.44 -14.47 -14.39
C GLN A 4 -1.38 -13.26 -14.37
N ILE A 5 -0.90 -12.11 -14.86
CA ILE A 5 -1.71 -10.89 -14.91
C ILE A 5 -2.50 -10.90 -16.23
N PRO A 6 -3.84 -11.06 -16.20
CA PRO A 6 -4.64 -10.98 -17.41
C PRO A 6 -4.61 -9.57 -18.00
N PRO A 7 -4.78 -9.43 -19.32
CA PRO A 7 -5.03 -8.14 -19.94
C PRO A 7 -6.24 -7.46 -19.29
N GLN A 8 -6.06 -6.23 -18.83
CA GLN A 8 -7.10 -5.43 -18.17
C GLN A 8 -6.82 -3.94 -18.35
N SER A 9 -7.87 -3.12 -18.36
CA SER A 9 -7.78 -1.66 -18.41
C SER A 9 -8.92 -1.04 -17.61
N GLN A 10 -8.76 0.24 -17.24
CA GLN A 10 -9.80 1.03 -16.59
C GLN A 10 -10.02 2.32 -17.38
N ALA A 11 -11.27 2.76 -17.48
CA ALA A 11 -11.66 3.88 -18.33
C ALA A 11 -11.32 5.27 -17.76
N HIS A 12 -10.87 5.35 -16.50
CA HIS A 12 -10.56 6.62 -15.84
C HIS A 12 -9.25 6.55 -15.05
N GLN A 13 -8.72 7.73 -14.70
CA GLN A 13 -7.64 7.92 -13.75
C GLN A 13 -8.05 8.96 -12.69
N PRO A 14 -7.73 8.79 -11.39
CA PRO A 14 -7.00 7.68 -10.75
C PRO A 14 -7.73 6.33 -10.86
N GLY A 15 -7.00 5.23 -11.03
CA GLY A 15 -7.60 3.89 -11.12
C GLY A 15 -8.12 3.38 -9.78
N VAL A 16 -8.98 2.37 -9.82
CA VAL A 16 -9.53 1.68 -8.65
C VAL A 16 -8.81 0.35 -8.45
N GLU A 17 -7.99 0.27 -7.41
CA GLU A 17 -7.17 -0.92 -7.16
C GLU A 17 -8.00 -2.18 -6.85
N LYS A 18 -9.15 -2.04 -6.15
CA LYS A 18 -10.07 -3.16 -5.89
C LYS A 18 -10.67 -3.79 -7.15
N ALA A 19 -10.53 -3.14 -8.31
CA ALA A 19 -10.98 -3.66 -9.59
C ALA A 19 -9.87 -4.44 -10.33
N MET A 20 -8.63 -4.44 -9.83
CA MET A 20 -7.51 -5.17 -10.45
C MET A 20 -7.59 -6.67 -10.19
N ARG A 21 -7.06 -7.45 -11.12
CA ARG A 21 -6.89 -8.90 -10.98
C ARG A 21 -5.50 -9.32 -11.49
N PRO A 22 -4.65 -9.95 -10.68
CA PRO A 22 -4.79 -10.12 -9.23
C PRO A 22 -4.75 -8.77 -8.50
N LEU A 23 -5.12 -8.78 -7.22
CA LEU A 23 -4.93 -7.62 -6.34
C LEU A 23 -3.44 -7.38 -6.10
N ALA A 24 -3.07 -6.12 -5.88
CA ALA A 24 -1.71 -5.78 -5.50
C ALA A 24 -1.40 -6.29 -4.08
N THR A 25 -0.20 -6.86 -3.91
CA THR A 25 0.32 -7.20 -2.58
C THR A 25 1.06 -5.99 -2.01
N HIS A 26 0.54 -5.39 -0.95
CA HIS A 26 1.13 -4.17 -0.36
C HIS A 26 2.13 -4.45 0.77
N ILE A 27 1.97 -5.57 1.45
CA ILE A 27 2.86 -6.01 2.53
C ILE A 27 2.92 -7.53 2.52
N ARG A 28 4.10 -8.09 2.77
CA ARG A 28 4.25 -9.54 2.89
C ARG A 28 3.77 -9.97 4.26
N GLU A 29 3.08 -11.11 4.34
CA GLU A 29 2.62 -11.68 5.62
C GLU A 29 3.78 -11.93 6.61
N SER A 30 4.96 -12.25 6.08
CA SER A 30 6.17 -12.48 6.87
C SER A 30 6.84 -11.21 7.38
N TYR A 31 6.38 -10.02 6.96
CA TYR A 31 7.00 -8.76 7.39
C TYR A 31 6.72 -8.49 8.87
N ARG A 32 7.79 -8.38 9.64
CA ARG A 32 7.77 -8.02 11.06
C ARG A 32 8.47 -6.68 11.23
N GLY A 33 7.75 -5.70 11.75
CA GLY A 33 8.33 -4.41 12.09
C GLY A 33 9.38 -4.54 13.19
N SER A 34 10.33 -3.62 13.20
CA SER A 34 11.42 -3.55 14.19
C SER A 34 11.40 -2.26 15.01
N GLY A 35 10.33 -1.47 14.89
CA GLY A 35 10.13 -0.23 15.64
C GLY A 35 10.93 0.94 15.10
N LYS A 36 11.41 0.89 13.85
CA LYS A 36 12.29 1.93 13.26
C LYS A 36 11.64 3.31 13.23
N LEU A 37 10.31 3.36 13.24
CA LEU A 37 9.52 4.58 13.18
C LEU A 37 8.65 4.76 14.42
N SER A 38 8.98 4.07 15.52
CA SER A 38 8.23 4.16 16.77
C SER A 38 8.10 5.61 17.24
N GLY A 39 6.86 6.03 17.51
CA GLY A 39 6.52 7.37 17.99
C GLY A 39 6.62 8.47 16.93
N LYS A 40 6.85 8.13 15.65
CA LYS A 40 6.79 9.09 14.54
C LYS A 40 5.36 9.27 14.05
N LYS A 41 5.11 10.40 13.39
CA LYS A 41 3.86 10.73 12.72
C LYS A 41 4.15 10.98 11.24
N ALA A 42 3.41 10.34 10.36
CA ALA A 42 3.60 10.44 8.91
C ALA A 42 2.30 10.86 8.21
N ILE A 43 2.45 11.69 7.17
CA ILE A 43 1.38 12.00 6.22
C ILE A 43 1.80 11.39 4.87
N VAL A 44 0.92 10.57 4.29
CA VAL A 44 1.15 9.92 2.99
C VAL A 44 0.06 10.37 2.01
N SER A 45 0.43 11.16 1.01
CA SER A 45 -0.45 11.47 -0.14
C SER A 45 -0.43 10.34 -1.16
N GLY A 46 -1.59 10.04 -1.75
CA GLY A 46 -1.78 8.83 -2.56
C GLY A 46 -1.61 7.54 -1.75
N GLY A 47 -1.84 7.60 -0.43
CA GLY A 47 -1.69 6.45 0.47
C GLY A 47 -2.85 5.46 0.40
N ASP A 48 -3.85 5.74 -0.43
CA ASP A 48 -5.05 4.94 -0.61
C ASP A 48 -4.79 3.65 -1.40
N SER A 49 -3.79 3.62 -2.29
CA SER A 49 -3.52 2.50 -3.21
C SER A 49 -2.02 2.35 -3.53
N GLY A 50 -1.67 1.26 -4.21
CA GLY A 50 -0.37 1.00 -4.80
C GLY A 50 0.81 1.13 -3.85
N ILE A 51 1.80 1.92 -4.28
CA ILE A 51 3.04 2.15 -3.54
C ILE A 51 2.79 3.00 -2.29
N GLY A 52 1.91 4.00 -2.36
CA GLY A 52 1.59 4.84 -1.21
C GLY A 52 0.95 4.02 -0.08
N ARG A 53 -0.01 3.14 -0.42
CA ARG A 53 -0.57 2.18 0.54
C ARG A 53 0.49 1.24 1.11
N SER A 54 1.41 0.74 0.27
CA SER A 54 2.52 -0.11 0.75
C SER A 54 3.40 0.63 1.75
N ALA A 55 3.80 1.87 1.45
CA ALA A 55 4.59 2.70 2.35
C ALA A 55 3.86 2.98 3.67
N ALA A 56 2.58 3.37 3.60
CA ALA A 56 1.75 3.62 4.77
C ALA A 56 1.64 2.40 5.69
N LEU A 57 1.45 1.20 5.12
CA LEU A 57 1.42 -0.05 5.88
C LEU A 57 2.75 -0.34 6.58
N HIS A 58 3.89 -0.15 5.89
CA HIS A 58 5.20 -0.37 6.51
C HIS A 58 5.50 0.67 7.59
N PHE A 59 5.08 1.93 7.41
CA PHE A 59 5.23 2.96 8.44
C PHE A 59 4.45 2.61 9.70
N ALA A 60 3.18 2.22 9.55
CA ALA A 60 2.36 1.77 10.66
C ALA A 60 2.96 0.52 11.34
N ARG A 61 3.45 -0.44 10.55
CA ARG A 61 4.08 -1.67 11.07
C ARG A 61 5.39 -1.40 11.81
N GLU A 62 6.09 -0.33 11.46
CA GLU A 62 7.29 0.15 12.16
C GLU A 62 6.99 1.08 13.35
N GLY A 63 5.71 1.31 13.68
CA GLY A 63 5.27 2.01 14.89
C GLY A 63 4.96 3.50 14.72
N ALA A 64 4.77 3.98 13.49
CA ALA A 64 4.31 5.34 13.24
C ALA A 64 2.78 5.47 13.24
N ASP A 65 2.26 6.59 13.71
CA ASP A 65 0.90 7.03 13.39
C ASP A 65 0.87 7.55 11.94
N VAL A 66 -0.10 7.12 11.13
CA VAL A 66 -0.14 7.46 9.70
C VAL A 66 -1.48 8.12 9.34
N ALA A 67 -1.41 9.32 8.77
CA ALA A 67 -2.52 9.96 8.09
C ALA A 67 -2.39 9.78 6.57
N ILE A 68 -3.49 9.43 5.92
CA ILE A 68 -3.54 9.18 4.48
C ILE A 68 -4.34 10.30 3.81
N LEU A 69 -3.79 10.84 2.72
CA LEU A 69 -4.48 11.76 1.82
C LEU A 69 -4.69 11.09 0.47
N TYR A 70 -5.85 11.34 -0.15
CA TYR A 70 -6.22 10.87 -1.48
C TYR A 70 -6.71 12.04 -2.32
#